data_AF-A0A7V6MVW4-F1
#
_entry.id   AF-A0A7V6MVW4-F1
#
_cell.length_a   1.000
_cell.length_b   1.000
_cell.length_c   1.000
_cell.angle_alpha   90.00
_cell.angle_beta   90.00
_cell.angle_gamma   90.00
#
_symmetry.space_group_name_H-M   'P 1'
#
loop_
_entity.id
_entity.type
_entity.pdbx_description
1 polymer ?
#
loop_
_entity_poly.entity_id
_entity_poly.type
_entity_poly.pdbx_seq_one_letter_code
_entity_poly.pdbx_strand_id
1 'polypeptide(L)'
;MNNRYETLSEASKVAVTRCNEWGFATTDEVYDSKSLIDIAAIHDEETYMDEDSFYLVSQEGAIGFSEDGETIDWLFIPLNSTEDLSPTLKIKATPNFCWKCGKAVTPGARFCGACGEKIC
;
A
#
# COMPACT_ATOMS: atom_id res chain seq x y z
N MET A 1 9.23 -4.93 -7.00
CA MET A 1 9.38 -3.47 -7.23
C MET A 1 7.97 -2.91 -7.18
N ASN A 2 7.65 -2.09 -6.18
CA ASN A 2 6.36 -1.41 -6.12
C ASN A 2 6.46 -0.19 -7.01
N ASN A 3 5.89 -0.28 -8.21
CA ASN A 3 5.86 0.83 -9.15
C ASN A 3 4.86 1.88 -8.65
N ARG A 4 5.25 3.15 -8.75
CA ARG A 4 4.38 4.30 -8.53
C ARG A 4 3.80 4.72 -9.87
N TYR A 5 2.54 5.13 -9.87
CA TYR A 5 1.80 5.54 -11.06
C TYR A 5 1.23 6.94 -10.84
N GLU A 6 1.32 7.78 -11.86
CA GLU A 6 0.84 9.17 -11.80
C GLU A 6 -0.68 9.25 -12.02
N THR A 7 -1.28 8.21 -12.61
CA THR A 7 -2.71 8.18 -12.95
C THR A 7 -3.38 6.88 -12.50
N LEU A 8 -4.67 6.96 -12.19
CA LEU A 8 -5.46 5.79 -11.82
C LEU A 8 -5.59 4.84 -13.02
N SER A 9 -5.64 5.37 -14.25
CA SER A 9 -5.68 4.56 -15.48
C SER A 9 -4.46 3.66 -15.64
N GLU A 10 -3.26 4.17 -15.36
CA GLU A 10 -2.04 3.37 -15.42
C GLU A 10 -2.02 2.30 -14.33
N ALA A 11 -2.41 2.67 -13.11
CA ALA A 11 -2.52 1.71 -12.01
C ALA A 11 -3.54 0.60 -12.34
N SER A 12 -4.69 0.97 -12.88
CA SER A 12 -5.78 0.06 -13.28
C SER A 12 -5.33 -0.90 -14.37
N LYS A 13 -4.65 -0.42 -15.42
CA LYS A 13 -4.09 -1.27 -16.48
C LYS A 13 -3.12 -2.33 -15.94
N VAL A 14 -2.40 -2.03 -14.86
CA VAL A 14 -1.51 -2.99 -14.21
C VAL A 14 -2.29 -3.92 -13.27
N ALA A 15 -3.24 -3.40 -12.51
CA ALA A 15 -4.09 -4.18 -11.63
C ALA A 15 -4.82 -5.29 -12.42
N VAL A 16 -5.38 -4.99 -13.59
CA VAL A 16 -6.11 -5.96 -14.42
C VAL A 16 -5.24 -7.09 -15.00
N THR A 17 -3.91 -6.95 -14.95
CA THR A 17 -3.02 -8.07 -15.29
C THR A 17 -2.83 -9.06 -14.14
N ARG A 18 -3.26 -8.69 -12.93
CA ARG A 18 -3.06 -9.43 -11.67
C ARG A 18 -4.35 -10.01 -11.10
N CYS A 19 -5.49 -9.34 -11.32
CA CYS A 19 -6.81 -9.81 -10.94
C CYS A 19 -7.84 -9.49 -12.03
N ASN A 20 -9.08 -9.96 -11.88
CA ASN A 20 -10.19 -9.68 -12.79
C ASN A 20 -11.38 -8.96 -12.13
N GLU A 21 -11.41 -8.90 -10.79
CA GLU A 21 -12.53 -8.35 -10.02
C GLU A 21 -12.02 -7.66 -8.76
N TRP A 22 -12.55 -6.45 -8.49
CA TRP A 22 -12.20 -5.64 -7.31
C TRP A 22 -13.46 -5.17 -6.61
N GLY A 23 -13.45 -5.19 -5.28
CA GLY A 23 -14.37 -4.43 -4.45
C GLY A 23 -13.81 -3.05 -4.15
N PHE A 24 -14.67 -2.04 -4.07
CA PHE A 24 -14.26 -0.76 -3.50
C PHE A 24 -14.06 -0.90 -2.00
N ALA A 25 -13.04 -0.24 -1.45
CA ALA A 25 -12.72 -0.40 -0.02
C ALA A 25 -13.76 0.24 0.91
N THR A 26 -14.52 1.24 0.43
CA THR A 26 -15.46 2.01 1.25
C THR A 26 -16.93 1.76 0.94
N THR A 27 -17.23 1.04 -0.14
CA THR A 27 -18.60 0.70 -0.58
C THR A 27 -18.69 -0.78 -0.95
N ASP A 28 -19.90 -1.34 -0.99
CA ASP A 28 -20.13 -2.72 -1.47
C ASP A 28 -20.10 -2.84 -3.01
N GLU A 29 -19.50 -1.87 -3.71
CA GLU A 29 -19.42 -1.87 -5.17
C GLU A 29 -18.32 -2.81 -5.66
N VAL A 30 -18.62 -3.50 -6.75
CA VAL A 30 -17.71 -4.44 -7.41
C VAL A 30 -17.49 -4.02 -8.85
N TYR A 31 -16.23 -4.07 -9.28
CA TYR A 31 -15.79 -3.70 -10.61
C TYR A 31 -15.08 -4.87 -11.27
N ASP A 32 -15.45 -5.17 -12.51
CA ASP A 32 -14.66 -6.02 -13.40
C ASP A 32 -13.55 -5.21 -14.08
N SER A 33 -12.64 -5.90 -14.77
CA SER A 33 -11.50 -5.28 -15.44
C SER A 33 -11.87 -4.13 -16.38
N LYS A 34 -13.00 -4.22 -17.09
CA LYS A 34 -13.41 -3.17 -18.04
C LYS A 34 -13.97 -1.97 -17.29
N SER A 35 -14.89 -2.21 -16.35
CA SER A 35 -15.49 -1.14 -15.54
C SER A 35 -14.44 -0.36 -14.73
N LEU A 36 -13.44 -1.05 -14.19
CA LEU A 36 -12.35 -0.40 -13.46
C LEU A 36 -11.54 0.54 -14.36
N ILE A 37 -11.17 0.10 -15.57
CA ILE A 37 -10.44 0.93 -16.53
C ILE A 37 -11.27 2.14 -16.98
N ASP A 38 -12.56 1.95 -17.24
CA ASP A 38 -13.45 3.01 -17.69
C ASP A 38 -13.61 4.10 -16.61
N ILE A 39 -13.80 3.71 -15.35
CA ILE A 39 -13.91 4.66 -14.22
C ILE A 39 -12.57 5.35 -13.97
N ALA A 40 -11.46 4.63 -14.07
CA ALA A 40 -10.13 5.21 -13.91
C ALA A 40 -9.84 6.33 -14.92
N ALA A 41 -10.24 6.14 -16.19
CA ALA A 41 -10.09 7.16 -17.22
C ALA A 41 -10.92 8.41 -16.92
N ILE A 42 -12.16 8.25 -16.45
CA ILE A 42 -13.02 9.37 -16.05
C ILE A 42 -12.42 10.11 -14.85
N HIS A 43 -11.96 9.36 -13.84
CA HIS A 43 -11.35 9.93 -12.65
C HIS A 43 -10.12 10.77 -12.98
N ASP A 44 -9.26 10.31 -13.89
CA ASP A 44 -8.06 11.05 -14.31
C ASP A 44 -8.41 12.35 -15.06
N GLU A 45 -9.55 12.41 -15.75
CA GLU A 45 -10.03 13.64 -16.40
C GLU A 45 -10.66 14.64 -15.40
N GLU A 46 -11.24 14.14 -14.31
CA GLU A 46 -11.96 14.94 -13.32
C GLU A 46 -11.09 15.40 -12.13
N THR A 47 -9.93 14.78 -11.94
CA THR A 47 -9.03 15.06 -10.81
C THR A 47 -7.73 15.73 -11.23
N TYR A 48 -7.30 16.71 -10.44
CA TYR A 48 -5.97 17.32 -10.55
C TYR A 48 -5.14 16.80 -9.39
N MET A 49 -4.17 15.94 -9.68
CA MET A 49 -3.25 15.42 -8.67
C MET A 49 -2.11 16.40 -8.41
N ASP A 50 -1.72 16.51 -7.14
CA ASP A 50 -0.53 17.25 -6.74
C ASP A 50 0.75 16.46 -7.10
N GLU A 51 1.88 17.15 -7.20
CA GLU A 51 3.18 16.58 -7.60
C GLU A 51 3.65 15.43 -6.68
N ASP A 52 3.20 15.44 -5.42
CA ASP A 52 3.55 14.46 -4.40
C ASP A 52 2.57 13.28 -4.33
N SER A 53 1.43 13.36 -5.04
CA SER A 53 0.40 12.32 -5.05
C SER A 53 0.70 11.22 -6.05
N PHE A 54 0.46 9.96 -5.68
CA PHE A 54 0.69 8.82 -6.56
C PHE A 54 -0.20 7.62 -6.23
N TYR A 55 -0.41 6.77 -7.23
CA TYR A 55 -1.04 5.47 -7.08
C TYR A 55 -0.02 4.35 -6.97
N LEU A 56 -0.43 3.26 -6.35
CA LEU A 56 0.33 2.03 -6.18
C LEU A 56 -0.53 0.83 -6.56
N VAL A 57 0.12 -0.21 -7.07
CA VAL A 57 -0.53 -1.49 -7.34
C VAL A 57 0.14 -2.61 -6.55
N SER A 58 -0.59 -3.21 -5.63
CA SER A 58 -0.15 -4.34 -4.83
C SER A 58 0.09 -5.60 -5.67
N GLN A 59 0.82 -6.56 -5.13
CA GLN A 59 1.17 -7.80 -5.85
C GLN A 59 -0.06 -8.60 -6.26
N GLU A 60 -1.12 -8.59 -5.45
CA GLU A 60 -2.39 -9.23 -5.79
C GLU A 60 -3.33 -8.36 -6.64
N GLY A 61 -2.90 -7.15 -7.01
CA GLY A 61 -3.64 -6.24 -7.90
C GLY A 61 -4.47 -5.19 -7.17
N ALA A 62 -4.34 -5.03 -5.85
CA ALA A 62 -5.00 -3.95 -5.13
C ALA A 62 -4.46 -2.59 -5.56
N ILE A 63 -5.31 -1.58 -5.67
CA ILE A 63 -4.91 -0.22 -6.02
C ILE A 63 -5.01 0.65 -4.78
N GLY A 64 -3.91 1.31 -4.44
CA GLY A 64 -3.85 2.30 -3.37
C GLY A 64 -3.50 3.68 -3.91
N PHE A 65 -3.95 4.71 -3.20
CA PHE A 65 -3.64 6.11 -3.45
C PHE A 65 -2.88 6.68 -2.26
N SER A 66 -1.94 7.58 -2.55
CA SER A 66 -1.21 8.35 -1.54
C SER A 66 -1.23 9.80 -1.97
N GLU A 67 -1.70 10.68 -1.09
CA GLU A 67 -1.75 12.12 -1.34
C GLU A 67 -0.39 12.78 -1.04
N ASP A 68 0.25 12.36 0.05
CA ASP A 68 1.43 12.96 0.67
C ASP A 68 2.66 12.03 0.69
N GLY A 69 2.51 10.79 0.26
CA GLY A 69 3.54 9.76 0.33
C GLY A 69 3.76 9.17 1.73
N GLU A 70 3.02 9.60 2.75
CA GLU A 70 3.14 9.11 4.12
C GLU A 70 2.17 7.95 4.39
N THR A 71 0.97 8.03 3.83
CA THR A 71 -0.09 7.04 4.02
C THR A 71 -0.64 6.52 2.69
N ILE A 72 -1.14 5.28 2.69
CA ILE A 72 -1.76 4.66 1.53
C ILE A 72 -3.21 4.34 1.87
N ASP A 73 -4.13 4.98 1.15
CA ASP A 73 -5.53 4.63 1.13
C ASP A 73 -5.78 3.60 0.04
N TRP A 74 -6.04 2.37 0.45
CA TRP A 74 -6.40 1.29 -0.47
C TRP A 74 -7.81 1.55 -0.99
N LEU A 75 -7.96 1.77 -2.30
CA LEU A 75 -9.23 2.11 -2.94
C LEU A 75 -9.91 0.88 -3.53
N PHE A 76 -9.17 0.07 -4.28
CA PHE A 76 -9.69 -1.11 -4.97
C PHE A 76 -9.00 -2.36 -4.46
N ILE A 77 -9.77 -3.28 -3.88
CA ILE A 77 -9.27 -4.51 -3.25
C ILE A 77 -9.70 -5.71 -4.11
N PRO A 78 -8.78 -6.58 -4.54
CA PRO A 78 -9.14 -7.75 -5.34
C PRO A 78 -10.04 -8.67 -4.51
N LEU A 79 -11.17 -9.12 -5.05
CA LEU A 79 -12.12 -9.94 -4.29
C LEU A 79 -11.55 -11.30 -3.86
N ASN A 80 -10.54 -11.80 -4.57
CA ASN A 80 -9.84 -13.04 -4.26
C ASN A 80 -8.51 -12.80 -3.51
N SER A 81 -8.30 -11.61 -2.97
CA SER A 81 -7.06 -11.26 -2.29
C SER A 81 -6.99 -11.86 -0.88
N THR A 82 -5.84 -12.43 -0.54
CA THR A 82 -5.48 -12.82 0.83
C THR A 82 -4.42 -11.88 1.44
N GLU A 83 -4.07 -10.83 0.70
CA GLU A 83 -3.05 -9.87 1.10
C GLU A 83 -3.52 -9.02 2.28
N ASP A 84 -2.67 -8.90 3.30
CA ASP A 84 -2.88 -7.97 4.42
C ASP A 84 -2.57 -6.54 3.95
N LEU A 85 -3.56 -5.91 3.32
CA LEU A 85 -3.53 -4.51 2.83
C LEU A 85 -3.66 -3.52 3.99
N SER A 86 -2.91 -3.73 5.07
CA SER A 86 -2.81 -2.80 6.18
C SER A 86 -2.35 -1.41 5.65
N PRO A 87 -3.09 -0.32 5.92
CA PRO A 87 -2.84 1.03 5.37
C PRO A 87 -1.54 1.68 5.86
N THR A 88 -0.98 1.13 6.93
CA THR A 88 0.37 1.47 7.35
C THR A 88 1.33 0.71 6.45
N LEU A 89 2.06 1.43 5.60
CA LEU A 89 3.39 0.98 5.16
C LEU A 89 4.08 0.38 6.39
N LYS A 90 4.09 -0.95 6.51
CA LYS A 90 5.11 -1.60 7.30
C LYS A 90 6.37 -1.41 6.49
N ILE A 91 6.95 -0.20 6.59
CA ILE A 91 8.39 -0.03 6.58
C ILE A 91 8.83 -1.16 7.49
N LYS A 92 9.37 -2.20 6.88
CA LYS A 92 9.85 -3.37 7.57
C LYS A 92 10.86 -2.81 8.54
N ALA A 93 10.41 -2.54 9.78
CA ALA A 93 11.25 -1.99 10.82
C ALA A 93 12.40 -2.96 10.84
N THR A 94 13.55 -2.49 10.35
CA THR A 94 14.77 -3.27 10.42
C THR A 94 14.84 -3.65 11.88
N PRO A 95 14.88 -4.96 12.22
CA PRO A 95 14.91 -5.35 13.61
C PRO A 95 16.11 -4.62 14.21
N ASN A 96 15.83 -3.64 15.07
CA ASN A 96 16.87 -2.92 15.76
C ASN A 96 17.54 -3.99 16.61
N PHE A 97 18.77 -4.35 16.29
CA PHE A 97 19.51 -5.33 17.08
C PHE A 97 20.23 -4.58 18.21
N CYS A 98 20.28 -5.19 19.38
CA CYS A 98 21.09 -4.65 20.47
C CYS A 98 22.57 -4.69 20.06
N TRP A 99 23.21 -3.54 19.99
CA TRP A 99 24.64 -3.41 19.66
C TRP A 99 25.58 -4.15 20.62
N LYS A 100 25.11 -4.46 21.85
CA LYS A 100 25.87 -5.23 22.83
C LYS A 100 25.71 -6.75 22.69
N CYS A 101 24.48 -7.25 22.53
CA CYS A 101 24.20 -8.70 22.59
C CYS A 101 23.70 -9.30 21.28
N GLY A 102 23.47 -8.49 20.24
CA GLY A 102 23.03 -8.90 18.92
C GLY A 102 21.59 -9.41 18.83
N LYS A 103 20.81 -9.39 19.92
CA LYS A 103 19.41 -9.83 19.90
C LYS A 103 18.50 -8.73 19.39
N ALA A 104 17.44 -9.13 18.68
CA ALA A 104 16.42 -8.21 18.20
C ALA A 104 15.75 -7.49 19.38
N VAL A 105 15.51 -6.19 19.21
CA VAL A 105 14.89 -5.33 20.21
C VAL A 105 13.54 -4.88 19.71
N THR A 106 12.58 -4.78 20.62
CA THR A 106 11.24 -4.29 20.29
C THR A 106 11.33 -2.82 19.87
N PRO A 107 10.70 -2.42 18.75
CA PRO A 107 10.61 -1.01 18.36
C PRO A 107 10.05 -0.17 19.51
N GLY A 108 10.73 0.93 19.86
CA GLY A 108 10.35 1.80 20.99
C GLY A 108 10.86 1.37 22.37
N ALA A 109 11.57 0.25 22.50
CA ALA A 109 12.15 -0.16 23.77
C ALA A 109 13.36 0.71 24.16
N ARG A 110 13.36 1.24 25.39
CA ARG A 110 14.49 2.00 25.95
C ARG A 110 15.65 1.10 26.39
N PHE A 111 15.35 -0.16 26.71
CA PHE A 111 16.29 -1.16 27.21
C PHE A 111 16.12 -2.49 26.50
N CYS A 112 17.20 -3.25 26.36
CA CYS A 112 17.18 -4.58 25.78
C CYS A 112 16.55 -5.57 26.77
N GLY A 113 15.45 -6.20 26.38
CA GLY A 113 14.78 -7.23 27.20
C GLY A 113 15.62 -8.48 27.47
N ALA A 114 16.73 -8.67 26.74
CA ALA A 114 17.59 -9.85 26.89
C ALA A 114 18.86 -9.61 27.72
N CYS A 115 19.44 -8.41 27.68
CA CYS A 115 20.69 -8.11 28.39
C CYS A 115 20.63 -6.86 29.28
N GLY A 116 19.49 -6.15 29.31
CA GLY A 116 19.28 -4.95 30.12
C GLY A 116 19.97 -3.69 29.61
N GLU A 117 20.68 -3.75 28.48
CA GLU A 117 21.43 -2.60 27.95
C GLU A 117 20.52 -1.48 27.45
N LYS A 118 20.92 -0.23 27.65
CA LYS A 118 20.17 0.93 27.15
C LYS A 118 20.36 1.04 25.64
N ILE A 119 19.25 1.12 24.88
CA ILE A 119 19.28 1.15 23.41
C ILE A 119 19.06 2.57 22.88
N CYS A 120 18.41 3.45 23.66
CA CYS A 120 18.15 4.85 23.31
C CYS A 120 19.05 5.85 24.05
#